data_AF-A0A2H3C6D9-F1
#
_entry.id   AF-A0A2H3C6D9-F1
#
_cell.length_a   1.000
_cell.length_b   1.000
_cell.length_c   1.000
_cell.angle_alpha   90.00
_cell.angle_beta   90.00
_cell.angle_gamma   90.00
#
_symmetry.space_group_name_H-M   'P 1'
#
loop_
_entity.id
_entity.type
_entity.pdbx_description
1 polymer ?
#
loop_
_entity_poly.entity_id
_entity_poly.type
_entity_poly.pdbx_seq_one_letter_code
_entity_poly.pdbx_strand_id
1 'polypeptide(L)'
;MSVSVLGSSKRACISPFVKGCVRGYARKPEETSDPKKEAIRRAMYPSNLRNRATPTGGWRRDVGRALQHAIPSVPAHETIERAWLLHKRHVRKQRDAELARKFECMKQAMEELAEVDPHLYYEANKTEDLRERSRAEAEVAVGMKASELKALDARIHGLFPREMRIPADTPSRSGWNYEWKPFPRPI
;
A
#
# COMPACT_ATOMS: atom_id res chain seq x y z
N MET A 1 -12.05 49.36 34.01
CA MET A 1 -10.90 49.91 33.26
C MET A 1 -11.18 49.72 31.78
N SER A 2 -11.66 50.79 31.15
CA SER A 2 -11.92 50.92 29.71
C SER A 2 -10.61 51.23 29.00
N VAL A 3 -10.32 50.55 27.88
CA VAL A 3 -9.63 51.18 26.74
C VAL A 3 -10.08 50.49 25.45
N SER A 4 -10.68 51.29 24.57
CA SER A 4 -11.04 50.96 23.20
C SER A 4 -9.87 51.30 22.24
N VAL A 5 -10.11 51.11 20.94
CA VAL A 5 -9.40 51.69 19.76
C VAL A 5 -8.05 51.00 19.43
N LEU A 6 -7.65 50.54 18.23
CA LEU A 6 -7.97 50.71 16.80
C LEU A 6 -7.66 49.36 16.12
N GLY A 7 -8.32 48.87 15.06
CA GLY A 7 -8.36 49.49 13.74
C GLY A 7 -7.31 48.86 12.80
N SER A 8 -7.77 47.91 11.97
CA SER A 8 -7.37 47.64 10.58
C SER A 8 -5.88 47.59 10.19
N SER A 9 -5.40 46.40 9.80
CA SER A 9 -4.48 46.30 8.66
C SER A 9 -4.58 44.92 8.00
N LYS A 10 -5.43 44.82 6.98
CA LYS A 10 -5.34 43.76 5.97
C LYS A 10 -4.03 43.97 5.21
N ARG A 11 -2.94 43.37 5.67
CA ARG A 11 -1.77 43.18 4.80
C ARG A 11 -2.09 42.03 3.85
N ALA A 12 -2.71 42.37 2.73
CA ALA A 12 -2.59 41.58 1.53
C ALA A 12 -1.11 41.57 1.15
N CYS A 13 -0.41 40.48 1.49
CA CYS A 13 0.88 40.18 0.88
C CYS A 13 0.60 39.82 -0.58
N ILE A 14 0.40 40.85 -1.42
CA ILE A 14 0.52 40.71 -2.86
C ILE A 14 2.01 40.47 -3.09
N SER A 15 2.39 39.21 -3.13
CA SER A 15 3.70 38.81 -3.65
C SER A 15 3.80 39.42 -5.06
N PRO A 16 4.80 40.28 -5.33
CA PRO A 16 5.08 40.67 -6.69
C PRO A 16 5.45 39.39 -7.43
N PHE A 17 4.72 39.13 -8.50
CA PHE A 17 4.98 38.09 -9.46
C PHE A 17 6.42 38.25 -9.94
N VAL A 18 7.36 37.53 -9.32
CA VAL A 18 8.71 37.41 -9.86
C VAL A 18 8.52 36.63 -11.15
N LYS A 19 8.43 37.37 -12.26
CA LYS A 19 8.69 36.82 -13.58
C LYS A 19 10.10 36.26 -13.48
N GLY A 20 10.23 34.96 -13.25
CA GLY A 20 11.50 34.27 -13.39
C GLY A 20 12.02 34.60 -14.78
N CYS A 21 13.04 35.45 -14.85
CA CYS A 21 13.82 35.64 -16.05
C CYS A 21 14.58 34.32 -16.24
N VAL A 22 13.94 33.36 -16.90
CA VAL A 22 14.61 32.15 -17.35
C VAL A 22 15.56 32.60 -18.45
N ARG A 23 16.82 32.78 -18.06
CA ARG A 23 17.95 33.04 -18.95
C ARG A 23 18.03 31.93 -20.01
N GLY A 24 17.59 32.25 -21.22
CA GLY A 24 17.37 31.31 -22.32
C GLY A 24 18.57 31.12 -23.27
N TYR A 25 19.81 31.28 -22.80
CA TYR A 25 20.99 31.27 -23.68
C TYR A 25 21.42 29.89 -24.22
N ALA A 26 20.63 28.83 -24.03
CA ALA A 26 20.95 27.50 -24.53
C ALA A 26 19.73 26.62 -24.89
N ARG A 27 18.60 27.20 -25.33
CA ARG A 27 17.47 26.40 -25.83
C ARG A 27 17.32 26.56 -27.35
N LYS A 28 17.62 25.50 -28.10
CA LYS A 28 17.19 25.40 -29.51
C LYS A 28 15.66 25.59 -29.55
N PRO A 29 15.10 26.36 -30.50
CA PRO A 29 13.66 26.48 -30.62
C PRO A 29 13.09 25.08 -30.85
N GLU A 30 12.32 24.57 -29.90
CA GLU A 30 11.73 23.25 -30.05
C GLU A 30 10.69 23.30 -31.17
N GLU A 31 10.95 22.54 -32.22
CA GLU A 31 9.95 22.07 -33.16
C GLU A 31 8.75 21.55 -32.35
N THR A 32 7.58 22.10 -32.64
CA THR A 32 6.23 21.64 -32.27
C THR A 32 6.23 20.52 -31.22
N SER A 33 6.33 20.88 -29.94
CA SER A 33 6.36 19.91 -28.84
C SER A 33 5.22 18.90 -28.99
N ASP A 34 5.54 17.60 -29.03
CA ASP A 34 4.54 16.55 -29.24
C ASP A 34 3.32 16.76 -28.34
N PRO A 35 2.08 16.77 -28.87
CA PRO A 35 0.89 17.03 -28.08
C PRO A 35 0.71 16.00 -26.95
N LYS A 36 1.23 14.77 -27.14
CA LYS A 36 1.30 13.73 -26.10
C LYS A 36 2.25 14.10 -24.95
N LYS A 37 3.44 14.62 -25.26
CA LYS A 37 4.40 15.08 -24.24
C LYS A 37 3.85 16.26 -23.46
N GLU A 38 3.16 17.18 -24.12
CA GLU A 38 2.47 18.29 -23.44
C GLU A 38 1.30 17.82 -22.59
N ALA A 39 0.50 16.84 -23.06
CA ALA A 39 -0.58 16.26 -22.26
C ALA A 39 -0.04 15.56 -21.00
N ILE A 40 1.03 14.78 -21.12
CA ILE A 40 1.71 14.13 -19.98
C ILE A 40 2.29 15.19 -19.04
N ARG A 41 2.95 16.22 -19.56
CA ARG A 41 3.50 17.31 -18.74
C ARG A 41 2.39 18.05 -17.99
N ARG A 42 1.25 18.35 -18.63
CA ARG A 42 0.09 18.99 -17.99
C ARG A 42 -0.60 18.09 -16.96
N ALA A 43 -0.58 16.77 -17.16
CA ALA A 43 -1.16 15.81 -16.23
C ALA A 43 -0.28 15.61 -14.97
N MET A 44 1.04 15.48 -15.16
CA MET A 44 2.01 15.29 -14.08
C MET A 44 2.32 16.58 -13.31
N TYR A 45 2.38 17.70 -14.03
CA TYR A 45 2.66 19.03 -13.49
C TYR A 45 1.50 19.97 -13.84
N PRO A 46 0.36 19.82 -13.17
CA PRO A 46 -0.78 20.70 -13.40
C PRO A 46 -0.36 22.15 -13.11
N SER A 47 -0.74 23.06 -14.00
CA SER A 47 -0.44 24.49 -13.82
C SER A 47 -1.06 24.98 -12.52
N ASN A 48 -0.29 25.63 -11.65
CA ASN A 48 -0.75 26.23 -10.39
C ASN A 48 -1.71 27.44 -10.57
N LEU A 49 -2.28 27.61 -11.76
CA LEU A 49 -3.23 28.66 -12.08
C LEU A 49 -4.57 28.33 -11.40
N ARG A 50 -4.91 29.12 -10.38
CA ARG A 50 -6.17 29.06 -9.61
C ARG A 50 -7.42 29.48 -10.40
N ASN A 51 -7.40 29.37 -11.72
CA ASN A 51 -8.48 29.83 -12.60
C ASN A 51 -9.30 28.67 -13.17
N ARG A 52 -8.79 27.44 -13.15
CA ARG A 52 -9.48 26.25 -13.68
C ARG A 52 -9.30 25.06 -12.74
N ALA A 53 -10.38 24.34 -12.47
CA ALA A 53 -10.32 23.09 -11.71
C ALA A 53 -9.56 22.07 -12.54
N THR A 54 -8.48 21.53 -11.99
CA THR A 54 -7.73 20.42 -12.59
C THR A 54 -7.99 19.17 -11.77
N PRO A 55 -8.29 18.02 -12.40
CA PRO A 55 -8.58 16.78 -11.68
C PRO A 55 -7.38 16.27 -10.87
N THR A 56 -6.16 16.64 -11.29
CA THR A 56 -4.89 16.21 -10.67
C THR A 56 -4.16 17.34 -9.93
N GLY A 57 -4.64 18.59 -9.99
CA GLY A 57 -3.94 19.75 -9.42
C GLY A 57 -4.44 20.21 -8.06
N GLY A 58 -3.60 20.99 -7.38
CA GLY A 58 -3.80 21.40 -5.97
C GLY A 58 -4.91 22.43 -5.72
N TRP A 59 -5.54 23.00 -6.76
CA TRP A 59 -6.64 23.96 -6.57
C TRP A 59 -7.94 23.47 -7.21
N ARG A 60 -8.86 23.03 -6.35
CA ARG A 60 -10.25 22.68 -6.70
C ARG A 60 -11.19 23.62 -5.95
N ARG A 61 -11.95 24.43 -6.69
CA ARG A 61 -12.91 25.40 -6.13
C ARG A 61 -13.98 24.74 -5.26
N ASP A 62 -14.36 23.51 -5.58
CA ASP A 62 -15.42 22.77 -4.88
C ASP A 62 -14.97 22.14 -3.56
N VAL A 63 -13.65 21.96 -3.35
CA VAL A 63 -13.14 21.28 -2.15
C VAL A 63 -13.46 22.08 -0.90
N GLY A 64 -13.34 23.41 -0.91
CA GLY A 64 -13.71 24.23 0.24
C GLY A 64 -15.20 24.09 0.60
N ARG A 65 -16.08 24.07 -0.40
CA ARG A 65 -17.52 23.87 -0.21
C ARG A 65 -17.84 22.44 0.27
N ALA A 66 -17.17 21.43 -0.30
CA ALA A 66 -17.32 20.04 0.07
C ALA A 66 -16.83 19.78 1.51
N LEU A 67 -15.72 20.40 1.91
CA LEU A 67 -15.21 20.33 3.28
C LEU A 67 -16.17 20.98 4.27
N GLN A 68 -16.73 22.15 3.94
CA GLN A 68 -17.75 22.80 4.77
C GLN A 68 -19.04 21.96 4.89
N HIS A 69 -19.39 21.18 3.86
CA HIS A 69 -20.54 20.29 3.90
C HIS A 69 -20.26 19.00 4.69
N ALA A 70 -19.09 18.40 4.51
CA ALA A 70 -18.69 17.16 5.16
C ALA A 70 -18.30 17.34 6.64
N ILE A 71 -17.76 18.51 7.00
CA ILE A 71 -17.35 18.85 8.36
C ILE A 71 -18.41 19.77 8.96
N PRO A 72 -19.32 19.26 9.81
CA PRO A 72 -20.36 20.08 10.42
C PRO A 72 -19.77 21.13 11.37
N SER A 73 -18.69 20.80 12.09
CA SER A 73 -17.93 21.73 12.94
C SER A 73 -16.51 21.22 13.21
N VAL A 74 -15.59 22.14 13.54
CA VAL A 74 -14.19 21.81 13.92
C VAL A 74 -14.14 20.88 15.14
N PRO A 75 -14.89 21.13 16.24
CA PRO A 75 -14.87 20.23 17.40
C PRO A 75 -15.39 18.81 17.10
N ALA A 76 -16.40 18.70 16.23
CA ALA A 76 -16.91 17.39 15.81
C ALA A 76 -15.87 16.62 15.00
N HIS A 77 -15.20 17.28 14.05
CA HIS A 77 -14.12 16.68 13.27
C HIS A 77 -12.98 16.17 14.17
N GLU A 78 -12.47 17.01 15.07
CA GLU A 78 -11.41 16.59 16.01
C GLU A 78 -11.83 15.41 16.88
N THR A 79 -13.10 15.37 17.30
CA THR A 79 -13.62 14.30 18.14
C THR A 79 -13.69 12.99 17.36
N ILE A 80 -14.17 13.02 16.11
CA ILE A 80 -14.18 11.86 15.22
C ILE A 80 -12.75 11.36 14.97
N GLU A 81 -11.81 12.27 14.72
CA GLU A 81 -10.40 11.91 14.51
C GLU A 81 -9.78 11.27 15.74
N ARG A 82 -9.96 11.88 16.93
CA ARG A 82 -9.48 11.33 18.20
C ARG A 82 -10.08 9.94 18.46
N ALA A 83 -11.39 9.77 18.26
CA ALA A 83 -12.07 8.50 18.42
C ALA A 83 -11.54 7.43 17.44
N TRP A 84 -11.29 7.80 16.18
CA TRP A 84 -10.73 6.90 15.17
C TRP A 84 -9.30 6.47 15.47
N LEU A 85 -8.45 7.41 15.89
CA LEU A 85 -7.08 7.10 16.32
C LEU A 85 -7.05 6.20 17.55
N LEU A 86 -7.95 6.44 18.51
CA LEU A 86 -8.12 5.58 19.67
C LEU A 86 -8.56 4.16 19.26
N HIS A 87 -9.54 4.05 18.36
CA HIS A 87 -9.98 2.76 17.82
C HIS A 87 -8.84 2.01 17.12
N LYS A 88 -8.09 2.68 16.22
CA LYS A 88 -6.90 2.10 15.58
C LYS A 88 -5.86 1.60 16.57
N ARG A 89 -5.63 2.35 17.66
CA ARG A 89 -4.74 1.93 18.75
C ARG A 89 -5.24 0.66 19.42
N HIS A 90 -6.53 0.57 19.73
CA HIS A 90 -7.12 -0.64 20.32
C HIS A 90 -7.02 -1.85 19.39
N VAL A 91 -7.34 -1.70 18.10
CA VAL A 91 -7.21 -2.78 17.11
C VAL A 91 -5.77 -3.26 17.00
N ARG A 92 -4.79 -2.35 17.01
CA ARG A 92 -3.37 -2.73 17.03
C ARG A 92 -3.03 -3.54 18.28
N LYS A 93 -3.37 -3.04 19.47
CA LYS A 93 -3.13 -3.75 20.73
C LYS A 93 -3.78 -5.14 20.78
N GLN A 94 -5.00 -5.28 20.24
CA GLN A 94 -5.68 -6.58 20.16
C GLN A 94 -4.90 -7.55 19.27
N ARG A 95 -4.50 -7.12 18.07
CA ARG A 95 -3.68 -7.93 17.16
C ARG A 95 -2.34 -8.31 17.79
N ASP A 96 -1.66 -7.37 18.44
CA ASP A 96 -0.38 -7.63 19.11
C ASP A 96 -0.54 -8.64 20.25
N ALA A 97 -1.62 -8.53 21.04
CA ALA A 97 -1.92 -9.49 22.11
C ALA A 97 -2.25 -10.89 21.56
N GLU A 98 -2.98 -10.99 20.45
CA GLU A 98 -3.24 -12.27 19.78
C GLU A 98 -1.97 -12.89 19.21
N LEU A 99 -1.10 -12.08 18.59
CA LEU A 99 0.20 -12.53 18.10
C LEU A 99 1.10 -13.02 19.24
N ALA A 100 1.14 -12.31 20.36
CA ALA A 100 1.89 -12.72 21.55
C ALA A 100 1.41 -14.09 22.07
N ARG A 101 0.10 -14.30 22.20
CA ARG A 101 -0.46 -15.60 22.62
C ARG A 101 -0.10 -16.74 21.66
N LYS A 102 -0.20 -16.50 20.34
CA LYS A 102 0.18 -17.50 19.33
C LYS A 102 1.67 -17.83 19.41
N PHE A 103 2.50 -16.82 19.64
CA PHE A 103 3.94 -17.00 19.79
C PHE A 103 4.29 -17.76 21.07
N GLU A 104 3.67 -17.44 22.21
CA GLU A 104 3.84 -18.15 23.48
C GLU A 104 3.45 -19.63 23.35
N CYS A 105 2.29 -19.91 22.73
CA CYS A 105 1.84 -21.27 22.46
C CYS A 105 2.82 -22.03 21.56
N MET A 106 3.35 -21.39 20.51
CA MET A 106 4.35 -21.98 19.61
C MET A 106 5.66 -22.27 20.35
N LYS A 107 6.10 -21.36 21.22
CA LYS A 107 7.30 -21.53 22.03
C LYS A 107 7.16 -22.72 22.99
N GLN A 108 6.04 -22.80 23.71
CA GLN A 108 5.74 -23.93 24.60
C GLN A 108 5.77 -25.26 23.85
N ALA A 109 5.12 -25.33 22.67
CA ALA A 109 5.12 -26.53 21.85
C ALA A 109 6.54 -26.94 21.38
N MET A 110 7.41 -25.98 21.08
CA MET A 110 8.80 -26.27 20.70
C MET A 110 9.66 -26.70 21.91
N GLU A 111 9.41 -26.13 23.10
CA GLU A 111 10.06 -26.56 24.35
C GLU A 111 9.69 -28.01 24.66
N GLU A 112 8.40 -28.36 24.58
CA GLU A 112 7.94 -29.75 24.76
C GLU A 112 8.53 -30.69 23.70
N LEU A 113 8.60 -30.27 22.43
CA LEU A 113 9.18 -31.08 21.36
C LEU A 113 10.67 -31.36 21.59
N ALA A 114 11.42 -30.37 22.09
CA ALA A 114 12.84 -30.51 22.40
C ALA A 114 13.10 -31.54 23.51
N GLU A 115 12.19 -31.63 24.48
CA GLU A 115 12.27 -32.61 25.57
C GLU A 115 11.92 -34.03 25.10
N VAL A 116 10.91 -34.18 24.23
CA VAL A 116 10.42 -35.48 23.77
C VAL A 116 11.30 -36.08 22.67
N ASP A 117 11.58 -35.33 21.60
CA ASP A 117 12.35 -35.80 20.45
C ASP A 117 13.28 -34.71 19.90
N PRO A 118 14.59 -34.77 20.25
CA PRO A 118 15.58 -33.83 19.73
C PRO A 118 15.69 -33.84 18.20
N HIS A 119 15.50 -34.99 17.54
CA HIS A 119 15.61 -35.09 16.08
C HIS A 119 14.55 -34.23 15.40
N LEU A 120 13.27 -34.42 15.75
CA LEU A 120 12.17 -33.64 15.21
C LEU A 120 12.30 -32.14 15.53
N TYR A 121 12.84 -31.80 16.70
CA TYR A 121 13.15 -30.41 17.04
C TYR A 121 14.19 -29.79 16.10
N TYR A 122 15.27 -30.51 15.76
CA TYR A 122 16.24 -30.03 14.78
C TYR A 122 15.64 -29.91 13.39
N GLU A 123 14.74 -30.82 13.00
CA GLU A 123 14.06 -30.75 11.70
C GLU A 123 13.10 -29.55 11.59
N ALA A 124 12.32 -29.28 12.64
CA ALA A 124 11.39 -28.15 12.67
C ALA A 124 12.11 -26.79 12.62
N ASN A 125 13.33 -26.71 13.17
CA ASN A 125 14.15 -25.50 13.17
C ASN A 125 15.05 -25.34 11.93
N LYS A 126 14.93 -26.22 10.92
CA LYS A 126 15.65 -26.04 9.65
C LYS A 126 15.21 -24.73 9.00
N THR A 127 16.18 -23.88 8.69
CA THR A 127 15.93 -22.65 7.93
C THR A 127 15.80 -23.01 6.46
N GLU A 128 14.58 -22.94 5.94
CA GLU A 128 14.33 -23.20 4.52
C GLU A 128 14.61 -21.94 3.69
N ASP A 129 15.46 -22.07 2.67
CA ASP A 129 15.70 -20.99 1.72
C ASP A 129 14.51 -20.83 0.77
N LEU A 130 13.81 -19.70 0.90
CA LEU A 130 12.52 -19.38 0.24
C LEU A 130 12.49 -19.45 -1.30
N ARG A 131 13.64 -19.57 -1.96
CA ARG A 131 13.75 -19.50 -3.44
C ARG A 131 14.47 -20.69 -4.06
N GLU A 132 15.05 -21.56 -3.25
CA GLU A 132 15.79 -22.70 -3.77
C GLU A 132 14.82 -23.79 -4.21
N ARG A 133 15.01 -24.31 -5.42
CA ARG A 133 14.31 -25.52 -5.88
C ARG A 133 15.15 -26.72 -5.47
N SER A 134 14.50 -27.77 -4.99
CA SER A 134 15.22 -29.01 -4.72
C SER A 134 15.80 -29.57 -6.03
N ARG A 135 16.88 -30.36 -5.95
CA ARG A 135 17.48 -30.97 -7.15
C ARG A 135 16.48 -31.83 -7.91
N ALA A 136 15.65 -32.59 -7.19
CA ALA A 136 14.59 -33.41 -7.77
C ALA A 136 13.51 -32.56 -8.47
N GLU A 137 13.12 -31.43 -7.88
CA GLU A 137 12.18 -30.49 -8.51
C GLU A 137 12.78 -29.86 -9.78
N ALA A 138 14.07 -29.55 -9.77
CA ALA A 138 14.76 -28.99 -10.93
C ALA A 138 14.80 -29.98 -12.10
N GLU A 139 15.07 -31.26 -11.84
CA GLU A 139 15.06 -32.32 -12.85
C GLU A 139 13.68 -32.53 -13.46
N VAL A 140 12.62 -32.59 -12.63
CA VAL A 140 11.26 -32.77 -13.11
C VAL A 140 10.78 -31.53 -13.89
N ALA A 141 11.22 -30.33 -13.51
CA ALA A 141 10.87 -29.10 -14.22
C ALA A 141 11.36 -29.09 -15.68
N VAL A 142 12.49 -29.71 -15.99
CA VAL A 142 13.03 -29.72 -17.37
C VAL A 142 12.10 -30.44 -18.36
N GLY A 143 11.36 -31.45 -17.91
CA GLY A 143 10.48 -32.26 -18.76
C GLY A 143 9.02 -31.84 -18.83
N MET A 144 8.60 -30.84 -18.03
CA MET A 144 7.19 -30.53 -17.85
C MET A 144 6.61 -29.53 -18.85
N LYS A 145 5.29 -29.62 -19.05
CA LYS A 145 4.56 -28.67 -19.89
C LYS A 145 4.51 -27.30 -19.22
N ALA A 146 4.36 -26.24 -20.02
CA ALA A 146 4.32 -24.87 -19.52
C ALA A 146 3.21 -24.59 -18.47
N SER A 147 2.08 -25.31 -18.53
CA SER A 147 1.01 -25.22 -17.53
C SER A 147 1.40 -25.82 -16.18
N GLU A 148 2.12 -26.93 -16.20
CA GLU A 148 2.60 -27.65 -15.01
C GLU A 148 3.74 -26.87 -14.35
N LEU A 149 4.65 -26.29 -15.16
CA LEU A 149 5.68 -25.37 -14.68
C LEU A 149 5.09 -24.17 -13.92
N LYS A 150 4.02 -23.57 -14.45
CA LYS A 150 3.30 -22.49 -13.75
C LYS A 150 2.67 -22.94 -12.43
N ALA A 151 2.18 -24.19 -12.35
CA ALA A 151 1.62 -24.75 -11.13
C ALA A 151 2.72 -25.04 -10.09
N LEU A 152 3.89 -25.52 -10.54
CA LEU A 152 5.07 -25.67 -9.68
C LEU A 152 5.52 -24.31 -9.14
N ASP A 153 5.64 -23.31 -10.00
CA ASP A 153 6.02 -21.94 -9.61
C ASP A 153 4.98 -21.22 -8.73
N ALA A 154 3.73 -21.69 -8.75
CA ALA A 154 2.68 -21.12 -7.91
C ALA A 154 2.81 -21.52 -6.42
N ARG A 155 3.55 -22.59 -6.10
CA ARG A 155 3.71 -23.08 -4.72
C ARG A 155 5.18 -23.30 -4.37
N ILE A 156 5.95 -22.23 -4.35
CA ILE A 156 7.35 -22.29 -3.91
C ILE A 156 7.37 -22.58 -2.40
N HIS A 157 8.22 -23.52 -1.97
CA HIS A 157 8.38 -23.88 -0.56
C HIS A 157 8.82 -22.65 0.27
N GLY A 158 8.31 -22.54 1.50
CA GLY A 158 8.56 -21.38 2.38
C GLY A 158 7.78 -20.10 2.03
N LEU A 159 7.27 -19.96 0.80
CA LEU A 159 6.43 -18.83 0.41
C LEU A 159 4.94 -19.20 0.43
N PHE A 160 4.09 -18.21 0.67
CA PHE A 160 2.65 -18.40 0.55
C PHE A 160 2.26 -18.85 -0.87
N PRO A 161 1.45 -19.90 -1.02
CA PRO A 161 0.96 -20.33 -2.32
C PRO A 161 0.21 -19.20 -3.03
N ARG A 162 0.46 -19.00 -4.31
CA ARG A 162 -0.21 -17.96 -5.13
C ARG A 162 -1.72 -18.18 -5.27
N GLU A 163 -2.18 -19.40 -5.02
CA GLU A 163 -3.59 -19.76 -4.98
C GLU A 163 -4.31 -19.16 -3.76
N MET A 164 -3.58 -18.82 -2.70
CA MET A 164 -4.12 -18.10 -1.55
C MET A 164 -4.31 -16.63 -1.90
N ARG A 165 -5.51 -16.29 -2.37
CA ARG A 165 -5.86 -14.95 -2.85
C ARG A 165 -6.18 -13.99 -1.70
N ILE A 166 -5.94 -12.70 -1.94
CA ILE A 166 -6.39 -11.62 -1.06
C ILE A 166 -7.93 -11.58 -1.10
N PRO A 167 -8.61 -11.41 0.05
CA PRO A 167 -10.06 -11.25 0.08
C PRO A 167 -10.53 -10.10 -0.82
N ALA A 168 -11.61 -10.34 -1.57
CA ALA A 168 -12.26 -9.34 -2.42
C ALA A 168 -13.59 -8.89 -1.79
N ASP A 169 -14.05 -7.69 -2.15
CA ASP A 169 -15.30 -7.11 -1.62
C ASP A 169 -16.53 -7.97 -1.96
N THR A 170 -16.55 -8.58 -3.15
CA THR A 170 -17.59 -9.52 -3.58
C THR A 170 -16.98 -10.88 -3.92
N PRO A 171 -17.67 -11.99 -3.58
CA PRO A 171 -17.18 -13.32 -3.90
C PRO A 171 -17.19 -13.57 -5.42
N SER A 172 -16.37 -14.51 -5.88
CA SER A 172 -16.39 -14.98 -7.26
C SER A 172 -17.71 -15.70 -7.58
N ARG A 173 -18.13 -15.67 -8.85
CA ARG A 173 -19.33 -16.40 -9.31
C ARG A 173 -19.25 -17.90 -9.04
N SER A 174 -18.06 -18.49 -9.16
CA SER A 174 -17.81 -19.91 -8.90
C SER A 174 -17.56 -20.23 -7.43
N GLY A 175 -17.43 -19.23 -6.55
CA GLY A 175 -17.14 -19.41 -5.13
C GLY A 175 -15.86 -20.22 -4.90
N TRP A 176 -16.02 -21.39 -4.26
CA TRP A 176 -14.95 -22.32 -3.93
C TRP A 176 -14.80 -23.43 -4.96
N ASN A 177 -13.56 -23.81 -5.29
CA ASN A 177 -13.29 -24.90 -6.22
C ASN A 177 -13.23 -26.25 -5.48
N TYR A 178 -14.30 -27.04 -5.55
CA TYR A 178 -14.38 -28.38 -4.95
C TYR A 178 -13.65 -29.46 -5.76
N GLU A 179 -13.37 -29.21 -7.04
CA GLU A 179 -12.70 -30.16 -7.94
C GLU A 179 -11.18 -29.96 -7.97
N TRP A 180 -10.64 -29.26 -6.97
CA TRP A 180 -9.22 -28.98 -6.89
C TRP A 180 -8.39 -30.26 -6.76
N LYS A 181 -7.33 -30.41 -7.57
CA LYS A 181 -6.43 -31.56 -7.56
C LYS A 181 -5.01 -31.14 -7.20
N PRO A 182 -4.30 -31.89 -6.33
CA PRO A 182 -2.92 -31.62 -6.00
C PRO A 182 -2.02 -31.85 -7.21
N PHE A 183 -1.07 -30.93 -7.41
CA PHE A 183 0.03 -31.15 -8.34
C PHE A 183 1.07 -32.07 -7.67
N PRO A 184 1.42 -33.22 -8.27
CA PRO A 184 2.38 -34.15 -7.68
C PRO A 184 3.77 -33.51 -7.71
N ARG A 185 4.33 -33.27 -6.52
CA ARG A 185 5.74 -32.87 -6.38
C ARG A 185 6.58 -34.07 -5.97
N PRO A 186 7.76 -34.25 -6.56
CA PRO A 186 8.77 -35.13 -5.97
C PRO A 186 9.24 -34.48 -4.66
N ILE A 187 8.93 -35.11 -3.52
CA ILE A 187 9.50 -34.76 -2.22
C ILE A 187 10.91 -35.34 -2.14
#